data_AF-A0A522W5Z0-F1
#
_entry.id   AF-A0A522W5Z0-F1
#
_cell.length_a   1.000
_cell.length_b   1.000
_cell.length_c   1.000
_cell.angle_alpha   90.00
_cell.angle_beta   90.00
_cell.angle_gamma   90.00
#
_symmetry.space_group_name_H-M   'P 1'
#
loop_
_entity.id
_entity.type
_entity.pdbx_description
1 polymer ?
#
loop_
_entity_poly.entity_id
_entity_poly.type
_entity_poly.pdbx_seq_one_letter_code
_entity_poly.pdbx_strand_id
1 'polypeptide(L)'
;MAVFIVDWCWRHALAVVVIAVVASVLLGAYAATHLTLDTDESKLISADLPFRQAERTIDGAFPQSTDRLVVVLDGPTPELAEEAVERLQAALTEGRGLIHRADRPSEEMFFRRHGLLFLSPAELTELSDKLIQAQPMLGAVARDPSLRGLLSSVELILQGVAHDQAKPEDIEPLIAQLDAAAALIAEGKAAPPADWQSMMAGGPTRDTPRRFLMVQAKLDYGELEAGADAGKLIRDAARRL
;
A
#
# COMPACT_ATOMS: atom_id res chain seq x y z
N MET A 1 12.31 53.39 -39.66
CA MET A 1 13.25 52.42 -39.05
C MET A 1 13.08 51.01 -39.64
N ALA A 2 11.88 50.43 -39.64
CA ALA A 2 11.61 49.11 -40.24
C ALA A 2 11.96 49.00 -41.74
N VAL A 3 11.67 50.03 -42.55
CA VAL A 3 11.97 50.03 -44.00
C VAL A 3 13.48 49.95 -44.29
N PHE A 4 14.31 50.62 -43.48
CA PHE A 4 15.78 50.57 -43.61
C PHE A 4 16.37 49.21 -43.23
N ILE A 5 15.79 48.52 -42.24
CA ILE A 5 16.24 47.19 -41.80
C ILE A 5 15.96 46.15 -42.89
N VAL A 6 14.77 46.21 -43.50
CA VAL A 6 14.37 45.28 -44.56
C VAL A 6 15.22 45.46 -45.82
N ASP A 7 15.50 46.71 -46.22
CA ASP A 7 16.30 47.03 -47.41
C ASP A 7 17.78 46.61 -47.24
N TRP A 8 18.32 46.73 -46.01
CA TRP A 8 19.64 46.22 -45.64
C TRP A 8 19.70 44.68 -45.66
N CYS A 9 18.68 44.00 -45.12
CA CYS A 9 18.56 42.55 -45.18
C CYS A 9 18.47 42.03 -46.63
N TRP A 10 17.80 42.76 -47.52
CA TRP A 10 17.70 42.42 -48.95
C TRP A 10 19.05 42.49 -49.66
N ARG A 11 19.83 43.56 -49.43
CA ARG A 11 21.17 43.73 -50.01
C ARG A 11 22.20 42.71 -49.50
N HIS A 12 22.00 42.18 -48.29
CA HIS A 12 22.89 41.20 -47.66
C HIS A 12 22.21 39.84 -47.42
N ALA A 13 21.24 39.45 -48.26
CA ALA A 13 20.38 38.28 -48.03
C ALA A 13 21.15 36.99 -47.71
N LEU A 14 22.24 36.71 -48.44
CA LEU A 14 23.05 35.50 -48.23
C LEU A 14 23.76 35.52 -46.86
N ALA A 15 24.28 36.67 -46.43
CA ALA A 15 24.89 36.84 -45.11
C ALA A 15 23.85 36.71 -43.99
N VAL A 16 22.66 37.27 -44.17
CA VAL A 16 21.55 37.13 -43.21
C VAL A 16 21.14 35.67 -43.06
N VAL A 17 21.03 34.92 -44.16
CA VAL A 17 20.71 33.48 -44.12
C VAL A 17 21.81 32.69 -43.40
N VAL A 18 23.08 32.93 -43.71
CA VAL A 18 24.19 32.23 -43.03
C VAL A 18 24.20 32.53 -41.54
N ILE A 19 24.05 33.79 -41.15
CA ILE A 19 23.98 34.20 -39.73
C ILE A 19 22.78 33.55 -39.05
N ALA A 20 21.61 33.54 -39.69
CA ALA A 20 20.41 32.91 -39.15
C ALA A 20 20.62 31.41 -38.94
N VAL A 21 21.20 30.70 -39.91
CA VAL A 21 21.52 29.27 -39.80
C VAL A 21 22.51 29.02 -38.65
N VAL A 22 23.59 29.81 -38.58
CA VAL A 22 24.58 29.69 -37.49
C VAL A 22 23.92 29.95 -36.13
N ALA A 23 23.10 31.01 -36.02
CA ALA A 23 22.37 31.32 -34.79
C ALA A 23 21.39 30.20 -34.41
N SER A 24 20.66 29.63 -35.37
CA SER A 24 19.76 28.50 -35.13
C SER A 24 20.52 27.25 -34.66
N VAL A 25 21.67 26.94 -35.25
CA VAL A 25 22.51 25.81 -34.80
C VAL A 25 23.04 26.05 -33.39
N LEU A 26 23.53 27.26 -33.09
CA LEU A 26 24.02 27.61 -31.76
C LEU A 26 22.91 27.57 -30.70
N LEU A 27 21.74 28.12 -30.99
CA LEU A 27 20.57 28.06 -30.10
C LEU A 27 20.06 26.63 -29.94
N GLY A 28 20.08 25.83 -31.00
CA GLY A 28 19.74 24.41 -30.95
C GLY A 28 20.70 23.62 -30.06
N ALA A 29 22.00 23.86 -30.19
CA ALA A 29 23.03 23.24 -29.34
C ALA A 29 22.92 23.70 -27.88
N TYR A 30 22.61 24.98 -27.66
CA TYR A 30 22.35 25.53 -26.33
C TYR A 30 21.12 24.87 -25.71
N ALA A 31 20.01 24.81 -26.43
CA ALA A 31 18.78 24.14 -25.97
C ALA A 31 19.04 22.66 -25.67
N ALA A 32 19.77 21.94 -26.53
CA ALA A 32 20.11 20.54 -26.31
C ALA A 32 20.96 20.28 -25.05
N THR A 33 21.66 21.29 -24.53
CA THR A 33 22.53 21.17 -23.35
C THR A 33 21.97 21.84 -22.09
N HIS A 34 21.03 22.77 -22.23
CA HIS A 34 20.50 23.59 -21.13
C HIS A 34 18.99 23.42 -20.89
N LEU A 35 18.26 22.72 -21.76
CA LEU A 35 16.86 22.42 -21.53
C LEU A 35 16.75 21.34 -20.45
N THR A 36 16.47 21.76 -19.22
CA THR A 36 16.21 20.88 -18.08
C THR A 36 14.71 20.70 -17.88
N LEU A 37 14.28 19.51 -17.49
CA LEU A 37 12.93 19.23 -17.04
C LEU A 37 12.85 19.47 -15.52
N ASP A 38 11.73 20.02 -15.05
CA ASP A 38 11.43 20.18 -13.63
C ASP A 38 9.94 19.84 -13.44
N THR A 39 9.67 18.67 -12.87
CA THR A 39 8.31 18.16 -12.64
C THR A 39 7.75 18.57 -11.28
N ASP A 40 8.44 19.45 -10.56
CA ASP A 40 7.96 20.00 -9.30
C ASP A 40 6.85 21.03 -9.55
N GLU A 41 5.59 20.59 -9.43
CA GLU A 41 4.40 21.43 -9.57
C GLU A 41 4.41 22.62 -8.62
N SER A 42 5.10 22.50 -7.49
CA SER A 42 5.17 23.52 -6.46
C SER A 42 5.92 24.78 -6.95
N LYS A 43 6.75 24.66 -7.99
CA LYS A 43 7.46 25.79 -8.63
C LYS A 43 6.61 26.53 -9.66
N LEU A 44 5.47 26.00 -10.07
CA LEU A 44 4.56 26.65 -11.02
C LEU A 44 3.86 27.87 -10.42
N ILE A 45 3.75 27.93 -9.09
CA ILE A 45 3.06 28.98 -8.35
C ILE A 45 4.06 29.72 -7.46
N SER A 46 3.91 31.05 -7.35
CA SER A 46 4.81 31.89 -6.56
C SER A 46 4.99 31.38 -5.13
N ALA A 47 6.26 31.28 -4.74
CA ALA A 47 6.75 30.98 -3.41
C ALA A 47 6.20 31.89 -2.30
N ASP A 48 5.81 33.12 -2.64
CA ASP A 48 5.49 34.17 -1.67
C ASP A 48 4.02 34.16 -1.25
N LEU A 49 3.19 33.31 -1.84
CA LEU A 49 1.78 33.21 -1.48
C LEU A 49 1.63 32.72 -0.03
N PRO A 50 0.66 33.25 0.74
CA PRO A 50 0.49 32.90 2.15
C PRO A 50 0.38 31.39 2.42
N PHE A 51 -0.32 30.65 1.54
CA PHE A 51 -0.45 29.20 1.70
C PHE A 51 0.87 28.45 1.46
N ARG A 52 1.75 28.93 0.56
CA ARG A 52 3.08 28.33 0.31
C ARG A 52 4.02 28.55 1.49
N GLN A 53 3.92 29.70 2.15
CA GLN A 53 4.66 29.97 3.38
C GLN A 53 4.19 29.04 4.52
N ALA A 54 2.88 28.82 4.63
CA ALA A 54 2.30 27.90 5.60
C ALA A 54 2.70 26.44 5.32
N GLU A 55 2.65 26.01 4.06
CA GLU A 55 3.08 24.68 3.61
C GLU A 55 4.54 24.41 3.99
N ARG A 56 5.47 25.31 3.65
CA ARG A 56 6.89 25.18 4.05
C ARG A 56 7.08 25.12 5.56
N THR A 57 6.24 25.84 6.30
CA THR A 57 6.29 25.82 7.76
C THR A 57 5.86 24.44 8.29
N ILE A 58 4.81 23.85 7.70
CA ILE A 58 4.34 22.50 8.02
C ILE A 58 5.41 21.47 7.63
N ASP A 59 5.96 21.55 6.42
CA ASP A 59 7.00 20.64 5.93
C ASP A 59 8.25 20.68 6.81
N GLY A 60 8.67 21.89 7.22
CA GLY A 60 9.79 22.06 8.15
C GLY A 60 9.51 21.54 9.56
N ALA A 61 8.25 21.59 10.01
CA ALA A 61 7.83 21.05 11.31
C ALA A 61 7.64 19.52 11.29
N PHE A 62 7.33 18.94 10.12
CA PHE A 62 7.06 17.52 9.94
C PHE A 62 7.84 16.93 8.74
N PRO A 63 9.18 16.94 8.76
CA PRO A 63 10.01 16.48 7.64
C PRO A 63 9.84 14.98 7.33
N GLN A 64 9.31 14.20 8.27
CA GLN A 64 8.95 12.81 8.04
C GLN A 64 7.72 12.65 7.13
N SER A 65 6.92 13.70 6.93
CA SER A 65 5.67 13.65 6.15
C SER A 65 5.87 14.03 4.68
N THR A 66 7.03 14.57 4.31
CA THR A 66 7.37 14.97 2.95
C THR A 66 7.99 13.82 2.15
N ASP A 67 7.89 13.90 0.82
CA ASP A 67 8.51 12.95 -0.12
C ASP A 67 8.16 11.47 0.16
N ARG A 68 6.89 11.24 0.53
CA ARG A 68 6.36 9.91 0.87
C ARG A 68 5.57 9.31 -0.27
N LEU A 69 5.89 8.06 -0.55
CA LEU A 69 5.13 7.14 -1.39
C LEU A 69 4.22 6.30 -0.49
N VAL A 70 2.96 6.17 -0.88
CA VAL A 70 2.00 5.25 -0.23
C VAL A 70 1.98 3.97 -1.04
N VAL A 71 2.45 2.88 -0.44
CA VAL A 71 2.38 1.54 -1.03
C VAL A 71 1.16 0.84 -0.44
N VAL A 72 0.26 0.40 -1.32
CA VAL A 72 -0.95 -0.33 -0.95
C VAL A 72 -0.75 -1.81 -1.28
N LEU A 73 -0.88 -2.67 -0.28
CA LEU A 73 -0.78 -4.11 -0.41
C LEU A 73 -2.16 -4.73 -0.21
N ASP A 74 -2.70 -5.32 -1.26
CA ASP A 74 -3.93 -6.10 -1.21
C ASP A 74 -3.57 -7.60 -1.11
N GLY A 75 -4.11 -8.28 -0.10
CA GLY A 75 -3.96 -9.72 0.09
C GLY A 75 -5.28 -10.47 -0.10
N PRO A 76 -5.27 -11.80 -0.19
CA PRO A 76 -6.50 -12.60 -0.22
C PRO A 76 -7.18 -12.68 1.16
N THR A 77 -6.42 -12.56 2.26
CA THR A 77 -6.93 -12.50 3.64
C THR A 77 -6.19 -11.43 4.44
N PRO A 78 -6.77 -10.93 5.55
CA PRO A 78 -6.12 -9.92 6.37
C PRO A 78 -4.76 -10.36 6.92
N GLU A 79 -4.59 -11.64 7.23
CA GLU A 79 -3.34 -12.23 7.75
C GLU A 79 -2.26 -12.26 6.69
N LEU A 80 -2.60 -12.64 5.46
CA LEU A 80 -1.65 -12.70 4.36
C LEU A 80 -1.24 -11.30 3.88
N ALA A 81 -2.18 -10.34 3.91
CA ALA A 81 -1.86 -8.95 3.66
C ALA A 81 -0.88 -8.41 4.72
N GLU A 82 -1.11 -8.74 6.00
CA GLU A 82 -0.24 -8.36 7.12
C GLU A 82 1.18 -8.90 6.93
N GLU A 83 1.29 -10.21 6.67
CA GLU A 83 2.57 -10.88 6.45
C GLU A 83 3.33 -10.30 5.24
N ALA A 84 2.62 -10.03 4.15
CA ALA A 84 3.21 -9.41 2.96
C ALA A 84 3.83 -8.04 3.26
N VAL A 85 3.16 -7.23 4.10
CA VAL A 85 3.70 -5.92 4.51
C VAL A 85 4.91 -6.08 5.42
N GLU A 86 4.91 -7.03 6.36
CA GLU A 86 6.07 -7.29 7.23
C GLU A 86 7.29 -7.65 6.38
N ARG A 87 7.12 -8.56 5.43
CA ARG A 87 8.17 -9.00 4.52
C ARG A 87 8.66 -7.88 3.62
N LEU A 88 7.75 -7.10 3.03
CA LEU A 88 8.14 -5.98 2.17
C LEU A 88 8.86 -4.89 2.98
N GLN A 89 8.34 -4.53 4.16
CA GLN A 89 8.99 -3.55 5.04
C GLN A 89 10.42 -3.98 5.40
N ALA A 90 10.63 -5.24 5.78
CA ALA A 90 11.95 -5.78 6.07
C ALA A 90 12.88 -5.67 4.85
N ALA A 91 12.42 -6.12 3.68
CA ALA A 91 13.21 -6.07 2.44
C ALA A 91 13.59 -4.64 2.03
N LEU A 92 12.70 -3.67 2.20
CA LEU A 92 12.98 -2.26 1.88
C LEU A 92 13.87 -1.58 2.91
N THR A 93 13.83 -2.02 4.18
CA THR A 93 14.70 -1.48 5.24
C THR A 93 16.15 -1.94 5.10
N GLU A 94 16.37 -3.14 4.55
CA GLU A 94 17.71 -3.66 4.24
C GLU A 94 18.33 -3.01 2.99
N GLY A 95 17.50 -2.57 2.05
CA GLY A 95 17.91 -1.96 0.79
C GLY A 95 18.45 -0.54 0.96
N ARG A 96 19.79 -0.38 1.04
CA ARG A 96 20.43 0.95 1.04
C ARG A 96 20.42 1.55 -0.36
N GLY A 97 19.88 2.77 -0.52
CA GLY A 97 19.91 3.51 -1.77
C GLY A 97 18.85 4.61 -1.85
N LEU A 98 17.84 4.37 -2.70
CA LEU A 98 16.76 5.32 -2.99
C LEU A 98 15.70 5.43 -1.88
N ILE A 99 15.60 4.42 -1.02
CA ILE A 99 14.66 4.40 0.10
C ILE A 99 15.40 4.88 1.35
N HIS A 100 14.87 5.92 1.98
CA HIS A 100 15.36 6.45 3.24
C HIS A 100 14.67 5.77 4.43
N ARG A 101 13.38 5.48 4.28
CA ARG A 101 12.56 4.93 5.35
C ARG A 101 11.40 4.14 4.75
N ALA A 102 11.11 2.98 5.32
CA ALA A 102 9.90 2.24 5.06
C ALA A 102 9.25 1.90 6.41
N ASP A 103 8.13 2.54 6.70
CA ASP A 103 7.42 2.37 7.96
C ASP A 103 5.94 2.15 7.74
N ARG A 104 5.35 1.35 8.61
CA ARG A 104 3.89 1.28 8.73
C ARG A 104 3.38 2.56 9.35
N PRO A 105 2.15 2.99 9.03
CA PRO A 105 1.51 4.08 9.75
C PRO A 105 1.62 3.85 11.26
N SER A 106 2.21 4.79 11.99
CA SER A 106 2.48 4.66 13.43
C SER A 106 1.22 4.38 14.24
N GLU A 107 0.09 4.87 13.74
CA GLU A 107 -1.23 4.72 14.31
C GLU A 107 -1.70 3.26 14.26
N GLU A 108 -1.26 2.49 13.26
CA GLU A 108 -1.64 1.09 13.09
C GLU A 108 -1.24 0.25 14.30
N MET A 109 -0.02 0.41 14.82
CA MET A 109 0.43 -0.34 15.99
C MET A 109 -0.36 0.02 17.26
N PHE A 110 -0.76 1.30 17.39
CA PHE A 110 -1.63 1.73 18.47
C PHE A 110 -3.02 1.09 18.35
N PHE A 111 -3.64 1.15 17.16
CA PHE A 111 -4.95 0.55 16.92
C PHE A 111 -4.94 -0.98 17.03
N ARG A 112 -3.86 -1.66 16.64
CA ARG A 112 -3.73 -3.12 16.84
C ARG A 112 -3.78 -3.49 18.33
N ARG A 113 -3.17 -2.68 19.19
CA ARG A 113 -3.15 -2.92 20.64
C ARG A 113 -4.43 -2.45 21.34
N HIS A 114 -5.02 -1.35 20.87
CA HIS A 114 -6.09 -0.64 21.57
C HIS A 114 -7.43 -0.64 20.81
N GLY A 115 -7.56 -1.39 19.71
CA GLY A 115 -8.69 -1.32 18.80
C GLY A 115 -10.04 -1.59 19.46
N LEU A 116 -10.09 -2.49 20.45
CA LEU A 116 -11.32 -2.78 21.20
C LEU A 116 -11.86 -1.56 21.99
N LEU A 117 -11.01 -0.59 22.34
CA LEU A 117 -11.42 0.63 23.04
C LEU A 117 -12.20 1.60 22.13
N PHE A 118 -12.20 1.36 20.82
CA PHE A 118 -12.94 2.15 19.84
C PHE A 118 -14.33 1.57 19.51
N LEU A 119 -14.68 0.43 20.10
CA LEU A 119 -16.03 -0.13 20.03
C LEU A 119 -16.95 0.54 21.04
N SER A 120 -18.24 0.62 20.71
CA SER A 120 -19.24 1.00 21.71
C SER A 120 -19.34 -0.07 22.82
N PRO A 121 -19.83 0.28 24.02
CA PRO A 121 -20.02 -0.71 25.09
C PRO A 121 -20.92 -1.88 24.69
N ALA A 122 -21.91 -1.64 23.82
CA ALA A 122 -22.80 -2.68 23.30
C ALA A 122 -22.05 -3.67 22.39
N GLU A 123 -21.28 -3.16 21.43
CA GLU A 123 -20.47 -3.98 20.52
C GLU A 123 -19.39 -4.76 21.28
N LEU A 124 -18.78 -4.15 22.29
CA LEU A 124 -17.78 -4.82 23.13
C LEU A 124 -18.38 -5.97 23.95
N THR A 125 -19.60 -5.79 24.46
CA THR A 125 -20.34 -6.84 25.18
C THR A 125 -20.67 -8.00 24.24
N GLU A 126 -21.20 -7.70 23.06
CA GLU A 126 -21.52 -8.72 22.06
C GLU A 126 -20.28 -9.51 21.61
N LEU A 127 -19.16 -8.82 21.37
CA LEU A 127 -17.90 -9.45 21.03
C LEU A 127 -17.38 -10.34 22.16
N SER A 128 -17.46 -9.87 23.41
CA SER A 128 -17.07 -10.65 24.58
C SER A 128 -17.90 -11.93 24.71
N ASP A 129 -19.22 -11.85 24.55
CA ASP A 129 -20.10 -13.01 24.63
C ASP A 129 -19.79 -14.04 23.53
N LYS A 130 -19.55 -13.58 22.28
CA LYS A 130 -19.12 -14.45 21.18
C LYS A 130 -17.78 -15.15 21.46
N LEU A 131 -16.80 -14.41 22.01
CA LEU A 131 -15.50 -14.99 22.36
C LEU A 131 -15.61 -16.01 23.50
N ILE A 132 -16.49 -15.78 24.48
CA ILE A 132 -16.76 -16.74 25.57
C ILE A 132 -17.38 -18.02 25.00
N GLN A 133 -18.38 -17.90 24.13
CA GLN A 133 -19.01 -19.06 23.48
C GLN A 133 -18.00 -19.87 22.65
N ALA A 134 -17.05 -19.20 21.99
CA ALA A 134 -16.03 -19.84 21.18
C ALA A 134 -14.81 -20.40 21.96
N GLN A 135 -14.70 -20.16 23.28
CA GLN A 135 -13.53 -20.56 24.08
C GLN A 135 -13.10 -22.03 23.93
N PRO A 136 -14.01 -23.03 23.93
CA PRO A 136 -13.61 -24.43 23.79
C PRO A 136 -12.88 -24.70 22.47
N MET A 137 -13.39 -24.14 21.38
CA MET A 137 -12.79 -24.26 20.05
C MET A 137 -11.45 -23.52 19.98
N LEU A 138 -11.41 -22.26 20.45
CA LEU A 138 -10.19 -21.45 20.46
C LEU A 138 -9.09 -22.10 21.29
N GLY A 139 -9.42 -22.67 22.44
CA GLY A 139 -8.47 -23.38 23.30
C GLY A 139 -7.90 -24.65 22.67
N ALA A 140 -8.70 -25.38 21.90
CA ALA A 140 -8.25 -26.58 21.20
C ALA A 140 -7.32 -26.23 20.02
N VAL A 141 -7.69 -25.25 19.19
CA VAL A 141 -6.86 -24.77 18.07
C VAL A 141 -5.56 -24.12 18.56
N ALA A 142 -5.60 -23.37 19.66
CA ALA A 142 -4.40 -22.77 20.24
C ALA A 142 -3.40 -23.82 20.74
N ARG A 143 -3.87 -25.01 21.14
CA ARG A 143 -3.02 -26.13 21.59
C ARG A 143 -2.42 -26.90 20.43
N ASP A 144 -3.18 -27.11 19.35
CA ASP A 144 -2.73 -27.79 18.14
C ASP A 144 -3.20 -27.02 16.89
N PRO A 145 -2.40 -26.04 16.40
CA PRO A 145 -2.72 -25.23 15.22
C PRO A 145 -2.41 -26.00 13.92
N SER A 146 -2.84 -27.26 13.85
CA SER A 146 -2.72 -28.10 12.66
C SER A 146 -4.10 -28.51 12.15
N LEU A 147 -4.17 -28.97 10.90
CA LEU A 147 -5.40 -29.53 10.35
C LEU A 147 -5.93 -30.69 11.20
N ARG A 148 -5.02 -31.49 11.78
CA ARG A 148 -5.40 -32.58 12.70
C ARG A 148 -6.07 -32.02 13.96
N GLY A 149 -5.46 -31.02 14.59
CA GLY A 149 -6.01 -30.37 15.78
C GLY A 149 -7.38 -29.76 15.50
N LEU A 150 -7.53 -29.06 14.38
CA LEU A 150 -8.80 -28.50 13.93
C LEU A 150 -9.88 -29.60 13.76
N LEU A 151 -9.57 -30.68 13.04
CA LEU A 151 -10.52 -31.77 12.82
C LEU A 151 -10.89 -32.50 14.12
N SER A 152 -9.95 -32.67 15.05
CA SER A 152 -10.25 -33.22 16.38
C SER A 152 -11.14 -32.30 17.23
N SER A 153 -11.05 -30.98 17.04
CA SER A 153 -11.90 -30.00 17.71
C SER A 153 -13.33 -30.07 17.18
N VAL A 154 -13.48 -30.20 15.85
CA VAL A 154 -14.78 -30.43 15.19
C VAL A 154 -15.41 -31.73 15.68
N GLU A 155 -14.64 -32.82 15.78
CA GLU A 155 -15.11 -34.10 16.31
C GLU A 155 -15.64 -33.95 17.75
N LEU A 156 -14.92 -33.22 18.62
CA LEU A 156 -15.34 -32.97 20.00
C LEU A 156 -16.67 -32.20 20.08
N ILE A 157 -16.85 -31.19 19.23
CA ILE A 157 -18.10 -30.42 19.18
C ILE A 157 -19.24 -31.30 18.67
N LEU A 158 -19.01 -32.11 17.63
CA LEU A 158 -19.99 -33.07 17.12
C LEU A 158 -20.40 -34.10 18.18
N GLN A 159 -19.47 -34.57 19.01
CA GLN A 159 -19.79 -35.40 20.17
C GLN A 159 -20.66 -34.64 21.18
N GLY A 160 -20.39 -33.37 21.43
CA GLY A 160 -21.23 -32.50 22.26
C GLY A 160 -22.66 -32.38 21.72
N VAL A 161 -22.82 -32.20 20.40
CA VAL A 161 -24.14 -32.18 19.73
C VAL A 161 -24.86 -33.52 19.91
N ALA A 162 -24.15 -34.64 19.77
CA ALA A 162 -24.73 -35.98 19.96
C ALA A 162 -25.20 -36.26 21.40
N HIS A 163 -24.70 -35.51 22.38
CA HIS A 163 -25.06 -35.63 23.80
C HIS A 163 -25.94 -34.47 24.31
N ASP A 164 -26.56 -33.70 23.41
CA ASP A 164 -27.40 -32.52 23.74
C ASP A 164 -26.66 -31.41 24.53
N GLN A 165 -25.33 -31.31 24.37
CA GLN A 165 -24.47 -30.32 25.03
C GLN A 165 -24.12 -29.12 24.13
N ALA A 166 -24.41 -29.19 22.83
CA ALA A 166 -24.21 -28.13 21.84
C ALA A 166 -25.30 -28.20 20.75
N LYS A 167 -25.52 -27.11 20.00
CA LYS A 167 -26.49 -27.12 18.89
C LYS A 167 -25.79 -27.37 17.55
N PRO A 168 -26.46 -28.05 16.59
CA PRO A 168 -25.94 -28.19 15.22
C PRO A 168 -25.67 -26.84 14.53
N GLU A 169 -26.52 -25.85 14.83
CA GLU A 169 -26.43 -24.47 14.32
C GLU A 169 -25.09 -23.80 14.65
N ASP A 170 -24.47 -24.18 15.77
CA ASP A 170 -23.23 -23.56 16.27
C ASP A 170 -22.00 -23.95 15.44
N ILE A 171 -22.04 -25.08 14.71
CA ILE A 171 -20.90 -25.62 13.95
C ILE A 171 -21.09 -25.53 12.42
N GLU A 172 -22.32 -25.29 11.97
CA GLU A 172 -22.67 -25.24 10.54
C GLU A 172 -21.79 -24.28 9.72
N PRO A 173 -21.48 -23.04 10.16
CA PRO A 173 -20.62 -22.13 9.40
C PRO A 173 -19.19 -22.65 9.21
N LEU A 174 -18.65 -23.30 10.24
CA LEU A 174 -17.31 -23.88 10.20
C LEU A 174 -17.25 -25.06 9.22
N ILE A 175 -18.25 -25.95 9.28
CA ILE A 175 -18.35 -27.09 8.36
C ILE A 175 -18.50 -26.62 6.92
N ALA A 176 -19.34 -25.61 6.66
CA ALA A 176 -19.56 -25.06 5.32
C ALA A 176 -18.26 -24.53 4.69
N GLN A 177 -17.40 -23.87 5.47
CA GLN A 177 -16.11 -23.38 4.97
C GLN A 177 -15.10 -24.50 4.71
N LEU A 178 -15.05 -25.50 5.60
CA LEU A 178 -14.21 -26.69 5.38
C LEU A 178 -14.65 -27.47 4.15
N ASP A 179 -15.96 -27.62 3.94
CA ASP A 179 -16.54 -28.29 2.76
C ASP A 179 -16.20 -27.52 1.48
N ALA A 180 -16.36 -26.20 1.46
CA ALA A 180 -16.02 -25.36 0.31
C ALA A 180 -14.53 -25.50 -0.08
N ALA A 181 -13.62 -25.49 0.89
CA ALA A 181 -12.20 -25.70 0.64
C ALA A 181 -11.90 -27.13 0.17
N ALA A 182 -12.52 -28.14 0.80
CA ALA A 182 -12.33 -29.55 0.46
C ALA A 182 -12.84 -29.89 -0.94
N ALA A 183 -13.99 -29.34 -1.34
CA ALA A 183 -14.56 -29.52 -2.67
C ALA A 183 -13.61 -29.01 -3.76
N LEU A 184 -13.03 -27.82 -3.58
CA LEU A 184 -12.05 -27.26 -4.52
C LEU A 184 -10.79 -28.13 -4.60
N ILE A 185 -10.27 -28.59 -3.47
CA ILE A 185 -9.09 -29.47 -3.43
C ILE A 185 -9.38 -30.81 -4.11
N ALA A 186 -10.56 -31.38 -3.89
CA ALA A 186 -10.98 -32.64 -4.53
C ALA A 186 -11.09 -32.52 -6.05
N GLU A 187 -11.44 -31.34 -6.57
CA GLU A 187 -11.41 -31.02 -8.00
C GLU A 187 -10.00 -30.74 -8.55
N GLY A 188 -8.94 -30.82 -7.71
CA GLY A 188 -7.58 -30.49 -8.08
C GLY A 188 -7.31 -28.98 -8.20
N LYS A 189 -8.20 -28.14 -7.67
CA LYS A 189 -8.04 -26.68 -7.61
C LYS A 189 -7.39 -26.27 -6.29
N ALA A 190 -6.67 -25.15 -6.31
CA ALA A 190 -6.19 -24.55 -5.07
C ALA A 190 -7.37 -23.98 -4.28
N ALA A 191 -7.50 -24.37 -3.01
CA ALA A 191 -8.44 -23.71 -2.11
C ALA A 191 -7.95 -22.28 -1.80
N PRO A 192 -8.86 -21.30 -1.68
CA PRO A 192 -8.50 -20.00 -1.16
C PRO A 192 -7.99 -20.14 0.29
N PRO A 193 -7.11 -19.22 0.76
CA PRO A 193 -6.69 -19.22 2.15
C PRO A 193 -7.88 -19.01 3.08
N ALA A 194 -7.84 -19.63 4.26
CA ALA A 194 -8.91 -19.50 5.25
C ALA A 194 -8.92 -18.09 5.87
N ASP A 195 -10.09 -17.44 5.87
CA ASP A 195 -10.32 -16.14 6.51
C ASP A 195 -10.94 -16.32 7.91
N TRP A 196 -10.07 -16.53 8.89
CA TRP A 196 -10.45 -16.77 10.28
C TRP A 196 -11.15 -15.56 10.92
N GLN A 197 -10.83 -14.35 10.47
CA GLN A 197 -11.47 -13.14 10.99
C GLN A 197 -12.92 -13.06 10.56
N SER A 198 -13.20 -13.32 9.28
CA SER A 198 -14.58 -13.37 8.79
C SER A 198 -15.39 -14.47 9.48
N MET A 199 -14.78 -15.63 9.73
CA MET A 199 -15.41 -16.74 10.47
C MET A 199 -15.84 -16.31 11.87
N MET A 200 -14.93 -15.70 12.64
CA MET A 200 -15.19 -15.30 14.02
C MET A 200 -16.09 -14.07 14.13
N ALA A 201 -16.04 -13.18 13.14
CA ALA A 201 -16.89 -11.99 13.08
C ALA A 201 -18.35 -12.30 12.68
N GLY A 202 -18.62 -13.52 12.19
CA GLY A 202 -19.95 -13.95 11.75
C GLY A 202 -20.39 -13.31 10.44
N GLY A 203 -19.44 -12.98 9.55
CA GLY A 203 -19.72 -12.34 8.27
C GLY A 203 -18.48 -11.77 7.59
N PRO A 204 -18.58 -11.33 6.33
CA PRO A 204 -17.47 -10.71 5.62
C PRO A 204 -16.98 -9.50 6.42
N THR A 205 -15.66 -9.42 6.62
CA THR A 205 -15.04 -8.24 7.22
C THR A 205 -15.38 -7.04 6.35
N ARG A 206 -15.76 -5.92 6.97
CA ARG A 206 -16.16 -4.69 6.24
C ARG A 206 -15.04 -4.14 5.36
N ASP A 207 -13.80 -4.39 5.75
CA ASP A 207 -12.63 -3.91 5.03
C ASP A 207 -12.04 -4.99 4.13
N THR A 208 -11.69 -4.58 2.92
CA THR A 208 -10.82 -5.37 2.04
C THR A 208 -9.51 -5.66 2.81
N PRO A 209 -8.94 -6.86 2.71
CA PRO A 209 -7.63 -7.21 3.28
C PRO A 209 -6.49 -6.40 2.65
N ARG A 210 -6.43 -5.13 3.05
CA ARG A 210 -5.53 -4.10 2.55
C ARG A 210 -4.65 -3.61 3.68
N ARG A 211 -3.39 -3.36 3.34
CA ARG A 211 -2.41 -2.79 4.25
C ARG A 211 -1.62 -1.69 3.56
N PHE A 212 -1.07 -0.81 4.38
CA PHE A 212 -0.38 0.38 3.92
C PHE A 212 1.06 0.35 4.40
N LEU A 213 1.98 0.73 3.51
CA LEU A 213 3.37 0.95 3.84
C LEU A 213 3.77 2.34 3.36
N MET A 214 4.21 3.18 4.28
CA MET A 214 4.68 4.54 4.00
C MET A 214 6.16 4.46 3.71
N VAL A 215 6.54 4.81 2.47
CA VAL A 215 7.93 4.74 2.02
C VAL A 215 8.43 6.15 1.71
N GLN A 216 9.39 6.63 2.49
CA GLN A 216 10.10 7.85 2.16
C GLN A 216 11.26 7.52 1.22
N ALA A 217 11.26 8.12 0.05
CA ALA A 217 12.26 7.86 -0.98
C ALA A 217 12.78 9.16 -1.57
N LYS A 218 13.98 9.10 -2.14
CA LYS A 218 14.54 10.21 -2.90
C LYS A 218 13.76 10.37 -4.20
N LEU A 219 13.17 11.55 -4.39
CA LEU A 219 12.50 11.95 -5.64
C LEU A 219 13.48 12.67 -6.56
N ASP A 220 13.36 12.45 -7.87
CA ASP A 220 14.13 13.13 -8.91
C ASP A 220 13.19 13.91 -9.86
N TYR A 221 13.01 15.21 -9.58
CA TYR A 221 12.17 16.08 -10.40
C TYR A 221 12.75 16.41 -11.78
N GLY A 222 13.98 15.96 -12.09
CA GLY A 222 14.55 16.01 -13.43
C GLY A 222 13.94 14.98 -14.39
N GLU A 223 13.23 13.99 -13.86
CA GLU A 223 12.53 12.95 -14.61
C GLU A 223 11.04 13.27 -14.75
N LEU A 224 10.40 12.65 -15.75
CA LEU A 224 8.95 12.78 -16.00
C LEU A 224 8.11 12.33 -14.80
N GLU A 225 8.56 11.29 -14.10
CA GLU A 225 7.93 10.75 -12.91
C GLU A 225 8.96 10.77 -11.78
N ALA A 226 8.87 11.76 -10.88
CA ALA A 226 9.90 11.97 -9.87
C ALA A 226 10.15 10.78 -8.94
N GLY A 227 9.16 9.90 -8.77
CA GLY A 227 9.25 8.68 -7.96
C GLY A 227 9.47 7.38 -8.75
N ALA A 228 9.74 7.44 -10.06
CA ALA A 228 9.77 6.25 -10.92
C ALA A 228 10.75 5.17 -10.44
N ASP A 229 11.98 5.55 -10.14
CA ASP A 229 13.03 4.61 -9.70
C ASP A 229 12.71 3.98 -8.35
N ALA A 230 12.21 4.79 -7.40
CA ALA A 230 11.76 4.29 -6.10
C ALA A 230 10.57 3.32 -6.26
N GLY A 231 9.59 3.68 -7.08
CA GLY A 231 8.44 2.83 -7.38
C GLY A 231 8.84 1.52 -8.07
N LYS A 232 9.80 1.56 -8.99
CA LYS A 232 10.36 0.37 -9.64
C LYS A 232 11.07 -0.54 -8.63
N LEU A 233 11.90 0.04 -7.76
CA LEU A 233 12.61 -0.69 -6.71
C LEU A 233 11.63 -1.39 -5.76
N ILE A 234 10.57 -0.70 -5.32
CA ILE A 234 9.52 -1.27 -4.45
C ILE A 234 8.83 -2.45 -5.13
N ARG A 235 8.44 -2.30 -6.41
CA ARG A 235 7.80 -3.38 -7.18
C ARG A 235 8.73 -4.57 -7.41
N ASP A 236 10.01 -4.32 -7.68
CA ASP A 236 11.00 -5.38 -7.86
C ASP A 236 11.31 -6.11 -6.55
N ALA A 237 11.31 -5.42 -5.41
CA ALA A 237 11.41 -6.03 -4.10
C ALA A 237 10.18 -6.92 -3.81
N ALA A 238 8.97 -6.41 -4.08
CA ALA A 238 7.73 -7.16 -3.89
C ALA A 238 7.67 -8.44 -4.73
N ARG A 239 8.20 -8.44 -5.96
CA ARG A 239 8.24 -9.64 -6.83
C ARG A 239 9.20 -10.74 -6.37
N ARG A 240 10.14 -10.43 -5.48
CA ARG A 240 11.13 -11.40 -4.97
C ARG A 240 10.66 -12.12 -3.70
N LEU A 241 9.57 -11.66 -3.10
CA LEU A 241 8.94 -12.21 -1.90
C LEU A 241 7.86 -13.24 -2.26
#